data_AF-A0A7V9Q6H2-F1
#
_entry.id   AF-A0A7V9Q6H2-F1
#
_cell.length_a   1.000
_cell.length_b   1.000
_cell.length_c   1.000
_cell.angle_alpha   90.00
_cell.angle_beta   90.00
_cell.angle_gamma   90.00
#
_symmetry.space_group_name_H-M   'P 1'
#
loop_
_entity.id
_entity.type
_entity.pdbx_description
1 polymer ?
#
loop_
_entity_poly.entity_id
_entity_poly.type
_entity_poly.pdbx_seq_one_letter_code
_entity_poly.pdbx_strand_id
1 'polypeptide(L)'
;MSVEFQYPPDLFSLLVDTIPLLCRSKQDVIVFFKGAGVPPTMTNDLVRKINKDKDSIKKYEIARTVLTRINEKGDSTLVLRREVVRRVVEFENFSSCWASDQLQAKGLVSEVRRLVNVKDSFTRMNQEREEERRKHQVERQAKQEEAQRRQAKLAVIKADLFSLFGETNSQKRGKALEGVLNRLFDISGILNRITRDWHTWHRL
;
A
#
# COMPACT_ATOMS: atom_id res chain seq x y z
N MET A 1 -20.73 10.34 -1.37
CA MET A 1 -19.74 9.32 -1.77
C MET A 1 -19.66 9.36 -3.27
N SER A 2 -18.57 9.94 -3.82
CA SER A 2 -18.33 9.97 -5.26
C SER A 2 -18.19 8.55 -5.77
N VAL A 3 -19.06 8.14 -6.69
CA VAL A 3 -18.87 6.90 -7.44
C VAL A 3 -17.72 7.18 -8.41
N GLU A 4 -16.49 7.04 -7.94
CA GLU A 4 -15.33 7.08 -8.81
C GLU A 4 -15.51 5.97 -9.86
N PHE A 5 -15.59 6.38 -11.13
CA PHE A 5 -15.63 5.47 -12.26
C PHE A 5 -14.35 4.65 -12.21
N GLN A 6 -14.44 3.38 -11.77
CA GLN A 6 -13.25 2.69 -11.29
C GLN A 6 -12.31 2.22 -12.40
N TYR A 7 -12.84 1.94 -13.59
CA TYR A 7 -12.04 2.09 -14.79
C TYR A 7 -11.97 3.56 -15.14
N PRO A 8 -10.77 4.15 -15.28
CA PRO A 8 -10.64 5.46 -15.89
C PRO A 8 -11.28 5.49 -17.30
N PRO A 9 -11.93 6.59 -17.74
CA PRO A 9 -12.69 6.63 -19.00
C PRO A 9 -11.88 6.28 -20.26
N ASP A 10 -10.60 6.62 -20.26
CA ASP A 10 -9.60 6.27 -21.28
C ASP A 10 -9.41 4.75 -21.35
N LEU A 11 -9.16 4.08 -20.22
CA LEU A 11 -9.02 2.62 -20.15
C LEU A 11 -10.31 1.92 -20.54
N PHE A 12 -11.46 2.41 -20.08
CA PHE A 12 -12.75 1.84 -20.40
C PHE A 12 -12.99 1.82 -21.91
N SER A 13 -12.79 2.97 -22.57
CA SER A 13 -12.99 3.10 -24.03
C SER A 13 -12.03 2.19 -24.78
N LEU A 14 -10.77 2.14 -24.36
CA LEU A 14 -9.76 1.29 -24.97
C LEU A 14 -10.09 -0.20 -24.86
N LEU A 15 -10.60 -0.66 -23.71
CA LEU A 15 -11.07 -2.05 -23.53
C LEU A 15 -12.27 -2.37 -24.42
N VAL A 16 -13.21 -1.43 -24.58
CA VAL A 16 -14.38 -1.58 -25.47
C VAL A 16 -13.92 -1.77 -26.92
N ASP A 17 -12.87 -1.09 -27.35
CA ASP A 17 -12.36 -1.21 -28.71
C ASP A 17 -11.50 -2.46 -28.91
N THR A 18 -10.74 -2.86 -27.88
CA THR A 18 -9.78 -3.96 -27.95
C THR A 18 -10.46 -5.33 -27.93
N ILE A 19 -11.32 -5.60 -26.93
CA ILE A 19 -11.88 -6.94 -26.68
C ILE A 19 -12.60 -7.52 -27.92
N PRO A 20 -13.45 -6.74 -28.64
CA PRO A 20 -14.09 -7.21 -29.87
C PRO A 20 -13.12 -7.69 -30.95
N LEU A 21 -11.94 -7.07 -31.08
CA LEU A 21 -10.95 -7.45 -32.10
C LEU A 21 -10.20 -8.72 -31.74
N LEU A 22 -10.03 -9.00 -30.44
CA LEU A 22 -9.44 -10.25 -29.95
C LEU A 22 -10.36 -11.47 -30.17
N CYS A 23 -11.65 -11.24 -30.43
CA CYS A 23 -12.68 -12.25 -30.50
C CYS A 23 -13.24 -12.38 -31.93
N ARG A 24 -13.22 -13.58 -32.53
CA ARG A 24 -13.72 -13.79 -33.91
C ARG A 24 -15.23 -13.62 -34.01
N SER A 25 -15.98 -14.08 -33.01
CA SER A 25 -17.44 -14.07 -32.99
C SER A 25 -18.02 -13.34 -31.77
N LYS A 26 -19.34 -13.05 -31.81
CA LYS A 26 -20.10 -12.52 -30.67
C LYS A 26 -20.09 -13.49 -29.48
N GLN A 27 -20.06 -14.79 -29.75
CA GLN A 27 -19.98 -15.81 -28.71
C GLN A 27 -18.61 -15.83 -28.04
N ASP A 28 -17.53 -15.62 -28.80
CA ASP A 28 -16.17 -15.55 -28.25
C ASP A 28 -16.01 -14.38 -27.29
N VAL A 29 -16.67 -13.25 -27.54
CA VAL A 29 -16.71 -12.12 -26.60
C VAL A 29 -17.35 -12.55 -25.27
N ILE A 30 -18.45 -13.32 -25.32
CA ILE A 30 -19.07 -13.85 -24.10
C ILE A 30 -18.13 -14.83 -23.39
N VAL A 31 -17.46 -15.72 -24.14
CA VAL A 31 -16.50 -16.68 -23.59
C VAL A 31 -15.31 -15.96 -22.95
N PHE A 32 -14.81 -14.89 -23.56
CA PHE A 32 -13.76 -14.04 -23.00
C PHE A 32 -14.15 -13.54 -21.61
N PHE A 33 -15.35 -12.96 -21.45
CA PHE A 33 -15.81 -12.48 -20.14
C PHE A 33 -16.07 -13.60 -19.14
N LYS A 34 -16.63 -14.75 -19.57
CA LYS A 34 -16.76 -15.93 -18.71
C LYS A 34 -15.40 -16.43 -18.22
N GLY A 35 -14.39 -16.46 -19.10
CA GLY A 35 -13.01 -16.78 -18.76
C GLY A 35 -12.36 -15.77 -17.81
N ALA A 36 -12.88 -14.55 -17.75
CA ALA A 36 -12.51 -13.54 -16.76
C ALA A 36 -13.31 -13.65 -15.44
N GLY A 37 -14.11 -14.71 -15.28
CA GLY A 37 -14.93 -14.96 -14.08
C GLY A 37 -16.26 -14.20 -14.05
N VAL A 38 -16.67 -13.54 -15.14
CA VAL A 38 -17.93 -12.78 -15.17
C VAL A 38 -19.12 -13.74 -15.05
N PRO A 39 -20.01 -13.56 -14.05
CA PRO A 39 -21.09 -14.50 -13.81
C PRO A 39 -22.15 -14.44 -14.93
N PRO A 40 -22.89 -15.55 -15.17
CA PRO A 40 -23.96 -15.59 -16.17
C PRO A 40 -25.05 -14.54 -15.94
N THR A 41 -25.28 -14.12 -14.70
CA THR A 41 -26.23 -13.04 -14.35
C THR A 41 -25.93 -11.72 -15.07
N MET A 42 -24.69 -11.51 -15.53
CA MET A 42 -24.26 -10.30 -16.23
C MET A 42 -24.16 -10.48 -17.76
N THR A 43 -24.40 -11.68 -18.28
CA THR A 43 -24.25 -12.00 -19.72
C THR A 43 -25.45 -12.74 -20.34
N ASN A 44 -26.33 -13.36 -19.55
CA ASN A 44 -27.41 -14.22 -20.04
C ASN A 44 -28.43 -13.52 -20.93
N ASP A 45 -28.73 -12.25 -20.69
CA ASP A 45 -29.60 -11.46 -21.57
C ASP A 45 -28.95 -11.22 -22.94
N LEU A 46 -27.64 -10.98 -22.97
CA LEU A 46 -26.87 -10.81 -24.21
C LEU A 46 -26.80 -12.14 -24.99
N VAL A 47 -26.57 -13.25 -24.29
CA VAL A 47 -26.61 -14.59 -24.89
C VAL A 47 -27.98 -14.87 -25.51
N ARG A 48 -29.08 -14.55 -24.80
CA ARG A 48 -30.44 -14.69 -25.32
C ARG A 48 -30.68 -13.82 -26.56
N LYS A 49 -30.19 -12.58 -26.57
CA LYS A 49 -30.25 -11.71 -27.76
C LYS A 49 -29.53 -12.32 -28.95
N ILE A 50 -28.27 -12.75 -28.78
CA ILE A 50 -27.46 -13.37 -29.84
C ILE A 50 -28.16 -14.62 -30.41
N ASN A 51 -28.77 -15.44 -29.55
CA ASN A 51 -29.45 -16.67 -29.97
C ASN A 51 -30.76 -16.40 -30.73
N LYS A 52 -31.48 -15.33 -30.36
CA LYS A 52 -32.75 -14.95 -30.99
C LYS A 52 -32.51 -14.26 -32.33
N ASP A 53 -31.63 -13.27 -32.35
CA ASP A 53 -31.29 -12.49 -33.52
C ASP A 53 -29.84 -12.03 -33.40
N LYS A 54 -28.97 -12.64 -34.21
CA LYS A 54 -27.55 -12.34 -34.20
C LYS A 54 -27.29 -10.89 -34.60
N ASP A 55 -28.05 -10.30 -35.53
CA ASP A 55 -27.77 -8.98 -36.09
C ASP A 55 -28.27 -7.83 -35.20
N SER A 56 -29.14 -8.14 -34.24
CA SER A 56 -29.65 -7.19 -33.24
C SER A 56 -28.57 -6.57 -32.32
N ILE A 57 -27.37 -7.13 -32.25
CA ILE A 57 -26.31 -6.67 -31.35
C ILE A 57 -24.91 -6.83 -31.94
N LYS A 58 -24.04 -5.84 -31.75
CA LYS A 58 -22.64 -5.87 -32.22
C LYS A 58 -21.65 -6.31 -31.13
N LYS A 59 -20.46 -6.77 -31.51
CA LYS A 59 -19.39 -7.17 -30.57
C LYS A 59 -19.03 -6.03 -29.59
N TYR A 60 -18.90 -4.81 -30.10
CA TYR A 60 -18.58 -3.61 -29.31
C TYR A 60 -19.66 -3.29 -28.27
N GLU A 61 -20.93 -3.49 -28.61
CA GLU A 61 -22.06 -3.29 -27.70
C GLU A 61 -22.06 -4.33 -26.58
N ILE A 62 -21.74 -5.59 -26.89
CA ILE A 62 -21.57 -6.64 -25.88
C ILE A 62 -20.46 -6.25 -24.90
N ALA A 63 -19.27 -5.91 -25.43
CA ALA A 63 -18.13 -5.52 -24.60
C ALA A 63 -18.45 -4.32 -23.71
N ARG A 64 -19.00 -3.24 -24.29
CA ARG A 64 -19.42 -2.05 -23.55
C ARG A 64 -20.45 -2.38 -22.47
N THR A 65 -21.46 -3.18 -22.78
CA THR A 65 -22.52 -3.52 -21.83
C THR A 65 -21.96 -4.29 -20.63
N VAL A 66 -21.13 -5.32 -20.88
CA VAL A 66 -20.56 -6.13 -19.80
C VAL A 66 -19.58 -5.31 -18.96
N LEU A 67 -18.69 -4.55 -19.60
CA LEU A 67 -17.75 -3.67 -18.89
C LEU A 67 -18.48 -2.63 -18.02
N THR A 68 -19.57 -2.04 -18.53
CA THR A 68 -20.40 -1.08 -17.77
C THR A 68 -20.97 -1.74 -16.52
N ARG A 69 -21.60 -2.92 -16.67
CA ARG A 69 -22.17 -3.67 -15.54
C ARG A 69 -21.13 -4.05 -14.49
N ILE A 70 -19.92 -4.40 -14.94
CA ILE A 70 -18.80 -4.69 -14.04
C ILE A 70 -18.40 -3.42 -13.29
N ASN A 71 -18.27 -2.29 -13.99
CA ASN A 71 -17.80 -1.03 -13.42
C ASN A 71 -18.81 -0.42 -12.42
N GLU A 72 -20.11 -0.49 -12.71
CA GLU A 72 -21.19 0.03 -11.87
C GLU A 72 -21.31 -0.70 -10.51
N LYS A 73 -20.87 -1.96 -10.44
CA LYS A 73 -20.88 -2.74 -9.19
C LYS A 73 -19.72 -2.42 -8.23
N GLY A 74 -18.85 -1.46 -8.60
CA GLY A 74 -17.81 -0.92 -7.71
C GLY A 74 -16.81 -1.96 -7.21
N ASP A 75 -16.56 -1.98 -5.89
CA ASP A 75 -15.51 -2.80 -5.28
C ASP A 75 -15.84 -4.30 -5.30
N SER A 76 -17.13 -4.65 -5.32
CA SER A 76 -17.58 -6.05 -5.36
C SER A 76 -17.09 -6.81 -6.61
N THR A 77 -16.69 -6.09 -7.66
CA THR A 77 -16.20 -6.64 -8.93
C THR A 77 -14.74 -6.32 -9.19
N LEU A 78 -13.96 -5.86 -8.19
CA LEU A 78 -12.55 -5.52 -8.35
C LEU A 78 -11.73 -6.66 -8.97
N VAL A 79 -11.97 -7.89 -8.51
CA VAL A 79 -11.29 -9.09 -9.04
C VAL A 79 -11.61 -9.29 -10.52
N LEU A 80 -12.88 -9.18 -10.91
CA LEU A 80 -13.32 -9.30 -12.30
C LEU A 80 -12.67 -8.23 -13.18
N ARG A 81 -12.57 -6.99 -12.67
CA ARG A 81 -11.97 -5.88 -13.42
C ARG A 81 -10.49 -6.10 -13.70
N ARG A 82 -9.75 -6.53 -12.68
CA ARG A 82 -8.33 -6.86 -12.79
C ARG A 82 -8.12 -8.01 -13.76
N GLU A 83 -8.94 -9.05 -13.66
CA GLU A 83 -8.85 -10.21 -14.54
C GLU A 83 -9.13 -9.85 -16.01
N VAL A 84 -10.14 -9.02 -16.30
CA VAL A 84 -10.38 -8.53 -17.67
C VAL A 84 -9.17 -7.79 -18.23
N VAL A 85 -8.59 -6.85 -17.47
CA VAL A 85 -7.40 -6.10 -17.89
C VAL A 85 -6.21 -7.04 -18.08
N ARG A 86 -5.98 -7.96 -17.14
CA ARG A 86 -4.89 -8.93 -17.18
C ARG A 86 -4.94 -9.77 -18.44
N ARG A 87 -6.12 -10.31 -18.80
CA ARG A 87 -6.29 -11.13 -20.02
C ARG A 87 -6.05 -10.34 -21.31
N VAL A 88 -6.36 -9.05 -21.35
CA VAL A 88 -6.03 -8.19 -22.50
C VAL A 88 -4.53 -7.94 -22.57
N VAL A 89 -3.92 -7.58 -21.44
CA VAL A 89 -2.48 -7.30 -21.33
C VAL A 89 -1.63 -8.53 -21.64
N GLU A 90 -2.03 -9.72 -21.21
CA GLU A 90 -1.31 -10.97 -21.47
C GLU A 90 -1.64 -11.59 -22.84
N PHE A 91 -2.42 -10.92 -23.68
CA PHE A 91 -2.75 -11.45 -25.00
C PHE A 91 -1.54 -11.38 -25.95
N GLU A 92 -0.99 -12.53 -26.32
CA GLU A 92 0.18 -12.62 -27.19
C GLU A 92 -0.11 -13.27 -28.55
N ASN A 93 -1.10 -14.17 -28.61
CA ASN A 93 -1.39 -14.93 -29.83
C ASN A 93 -2.50 -14.29 -30.70
N PHE A 94 -2.10 -13.35 -31.55
CA PHE A 94 -2.97 -12.66 -32.51
C PHE A 94 -3.37 -13.49 -33.73
N SER A 95 -2.80 -14.69 -33.94
CA SER A 95 -3.23 -15.57 -35.03
C SER A 95 -4.69 -16.02 -34.88
N SER A 96 -5.21 -15.99 -33.65
CA SER A 96 -6.60 -16.26 -33.31
C SER A 96 -7.56 -15.12 -33.71
N CYS A 97 -7.07 -13.92 -34.06
CA CYS A 97 -7.90 -12.81 -34.56
C CYS A 97 -8.20 -12.97 -36.07
N TRP A 98 -9.10 -12.14 -36.61
CA TRP A 98 -9.24 -11.99 -38.06
C TRP A 98 -7.97 -11.36 -38.65
N ALA A 99 -7.53 -11.82 -39.83
CA ALA A 99 -6.28 -11.35 -40.45
C ALA A 99 -6.24 -9.83 -40.64
N SER A 100 -7.37 -9.23 -41.05
CA SER A 100 -7.55 -7.78 -41.18
C SER A 100 -7.39 -7.01 -39.86
N ASP A 101 -7.73 -7.65 -38.75
CA ASP A 101 -7.85 -7.01 -37.44
C ASP A 101 -6.56 -7.17 -36.62
N GLN A 102 -5.63 -8.05 -37.04
CA GLN A 102 -4.44 -8.39 -36.25
C GLN A 102 -3.55 -7.18 -35.94
N LEU A 103 -3.30 -6.32 -36.94
CA LEU A 103 -2.45 -5.16 -36.76
C LEU A 103 -3.08 -4.15 -35.78
N GLN A 104 -4.38 -3.90 -35.96
CA GLN A 104 -5.14 -3.01 -35.09
C GLN A 104 -5.23 -3.55 -33.65
N ALA A 105 -5.50 -4.85 -33.50
CA ALA A 105 -5.54 -5.52 -32.21
C ALA A 105 -4.19 -5.44 -31.47
N LYS A 106 -3.07 -5.66 -32.18
CA LYS A 106 -1.71 -5.50 -31.61
C LYS A 106 -1.48 -4.08 -31.10
N GLY A 107 -1.85 -3.07 -31.91
CA GLY A 107 -1.72 -1.67 -31.54
C GLY A 107 -2.51 -1.33 -30.28
N LEU A 108 -3.78 -1.74 -30.23
CA LEU A 108 -4.66 -1.48 -29.09
C LEU A 108 -4.21 -2.21 -27.81
N VAL A 109 -3.80 -3.49 -27.90
CA VAL A 109 -3.24 -4.21 -26.75
C VAL A 109 -1.97 -3.54 -26.23
N SER A 110 -1.09 -3.08 -27.12
CA SER A 110 0.11 -2.31 -26.74
C SER A 110 -0.25 -1.03 -25.98
N GLU A 111 -1.27 -0.31 -26.45
CA GLU A 111 -1.75 0.90 -25.79
C GLU A 111 -2.36 0.61 -24.42
N VAL A 112 -3.12 -0.49 -24.27
CA VAL A 112 -3.64 -0.94 -22.97
C VAL A 112 -2.48 -1.22 -22.01
N ARG A 113 -1.45 -1.96 -22.47
CA ARG A 113 -0.24 -2.24 -21.68
C ARG A 113 0.45 -0.95 -21.22
N ARG A 114 0.64 0.00 -22.14
CA ARG A 114 1.27 1.29 -21.86
C ARG A 114 0.50 2.05 -20.77
N LEU A 115 -0.82 2.16 -20.93
CA LEU A 115 -1.67 2.88 -19.99
C LEU A 115 -1.66 2.26 -18.59
N VAL A 116 -1.76 0.93 -18.51
CA VAL A 116 -1.73 0.19 -17.24
C VAL A 116 -0.38 0.35 -16.56
N ASN A 117 0.74 0.18 -17.28
CA ASN A 117 2.09 0.34 -16.70
C ASN A 117 2.35 1.74 -16.16
N VAL A 118 1.89 2.78 -16.88
CA VAL A 118 1.98 4.16 -16.39
C VAL A 118 1.24 4.31 -15.06
N LYS A 119 -0.01 3.84 -14.96
CA LYS A 119 -0.81 3.95 -13.73
C LYS A 119 -0.24 3.10 -12.59
N ASP A 120 0.31 1.93 -12.90
CA ASP A 120 0.94 1.05 -11.90
C ASP A 120 2.25 1.65 -11.36
N SER A 121 3.05 2.28 -12.25
CA SER A 121 4.28 2.98 -11.85
C SER A 121 4.02 4.15 -10.89
N PHE A 122 2.96 4.93 -11.11
CA PHE A 122 2.54 6.01 -10.20
C PHE A 122 2.08 5.44 -8.85
N THR A 123 1.35 4.32 -8.88
CA THR A 123 0.88 3.64 -7.66
C THR A 123 2.07 3.16 -6.82
N ARG A 124 3.05 2.50 -7.44
CA ARG A 124 4.27 2.04 -6.77
C ARG A 124 5.08 3.21 -6.19
N MET A 125 5.29 4.28 -6.97
CA MET A 125 6.00 5.47 -6.51
C MET A 125 5.33 6.12 -5.29
N ASN A 126 3.99 6.16 -5.26
CA ASN A 126 3.27 6.74 -4.13
C ASN A 126 3.39 5.86 -2.87
N GLN A 127 3.32 4.54 -3.02
CA GLN A 127 3.53 3.58 -1.93
C GLN A 127 4.96 3.67 -1.36
N GLU A 128 5.98 3.74 -2.21
CA GLU A 128 7.38 3.91 -1.80
C GLU A 128 7.56 5.21 -1.00
N ARG A 129 6.98 6.32 -1.49
CA ARG A 129 7.04 7.62 -0.82
C ARG A 129 6.31 7.62 0.53
N GLU A 130 5.18 6.95 0.63
CA GLU A 130 4.46 6.78 1.89
C GLU A 130 5.26 5.94 2.89
N GLU A 131 5.91 4.88 2.43
CA GLU A 131 6.76 4.04 3.27
C GLU A 131 7.99 4.78 3.79
N GLU A 132 8.66 5.59 2.95
CA GLU A 132 9.76 6.47 3.38
C GLU A 132 9.30 7.48 4.43
N ARG A 133 8.15 8.15 4.21
CA ARG A 133 7.57 9.07 5.19
C ARG A 133 7.30 8.38 6.51
N ARG A 134 6.74 7.16 6.46
CA ARG A 134 6.46 6.35 7.65
C ARG A 134 7.75 6.00 8.40
N LYS A 135 8.81 5.58 7.70
CA LYS A 135 10.14 5.31 8.29
C LYS A 135 10.68 6.55 9.00
N HIS A 136 10.66 7.70 8.35
CA HIS A 136 11.12 8.96 8.96
C HIS A 136 10.25 9.45 10.12
N GLN A 137 8.95 9.12 10.15
CA GLN A 137 8.10 9.42 11.30
C GLN A 137 8.45 8.52 12.49
N VAL A 138 8.62 7.22 12.27
CA VAL A 138 9.03 6.27 13.30
C VAL A 138 10.38 6.64 13.90
N GLU A 139 11.38 6.97 13.08
CA GLU A 139 12.70 7.41 13.55
C GLU A 139 12.63 8.71 14.37
N ARG A 140 11.82 9.67 13.93
CA ARG A 140 11.62 10.93 14.67
C ARG A 140 10.93 10.70 16.00
N GLN A 141 9.90 9.85 16.01
CA GLN A 141 9.18 9.51 17.23
C GLN A 141 10.08 8.77 18.22
N ALA A 142 10.86 7.79 17.77
CA ALA A 142 11.82 7.08 18.61
C ALA A 142 12.86 8.03 19.24
N LYS A 143 13.41 8.97 18.46
CA LYS A 143 14.33 9.99 18.97
C LYS A 143 13.67 10.92 20.00
N GLN A 144 12.42 11.31 19.76
CA GLN A 144 11.66 12.13 20.71
C GLN A 144 11.38 11.38 22.01
N GLU A 145 10.96 10.11 21.93
CA GLU A 145 10.72 9.27 23.10
C GLU A 145 12.00 9.05 23.91
N GLU A 146 13.14 8.83 23.26
CA GLU A 146 14.44 8.70 23.94
C GLU A 146 14.83 10.02 24.64
N ALA A 147 14.67 11.16 23.96
CA ALA A 147 14.93 12.47 24.54
C ALA A 147 14.02 12.77 25.75
N GLN A 148 12.72 12.45 25.65
CA GLN A 148 11.77 12.60 26.74
C GLN A 148 12.11 11.68 27.93
N ARG A 149 12.46 10.41 27.68
CA ARG A 149 12.90 9.47 28.72
C ARG A 149 14.16 9.99 29.42
N ARG A 150 15.12 10.52 28.66
CA ARG A 150 16.35 11.10 29.23
C ARG A 150 16.03 12.32 30.09
N GLN A 151 15.18 13.23 29.62
CA GLN A 151 14.75 14.41 30.38
C GLN A 151 14.01 14.02 31.67
N ALA A 152 13.10 13.04 31.61
CA ALA A 152 12.37 12.56 32.77
C ALA A 152 13.31 11.98 33.85
N LYS A 153 14.30 11.15 33.44
CA LYS A 153 15.30 10.63 34.37
C LYS A 153 16.16 11.75 34.99
N LEU A 154 16.58 12.75 34.20
CA LEU A 154 17.33 13.90 34.71
C LEU A 154 16.50 14.74 35.70
N ALA A 155 15.20 14.89 35.47
CA ALA A 155 14.30 15.60 36.38
C ALA A 155 14.21 14.91 37.75
N VAL A 156 14.13 13.57 37.77
CA VAL A 156 14.15 12.78 39.03
C VAL A 156 15.47 12.96 39.77
N ILE A 157 16.61 12.84 39.07
CA ILE A 157 17.93 13.04 39.68
C ILE A 157 18.08 14.45 40.25
N LYS A 158 17.59 15.45 39.53
CA LYS A 158 17.62 16.85 39.98
C LYS A 158 16.77 17.04 41.24
N ALA A 159 15.57 16.47 41.30
CA ALA A 159 14.71 16.51 42.48
C ALA A 159 15.37 15.81 43.68
N ASP A 160 15.94 14.62 43.46
CA ASP A 160 16.64 13.85 44.49
C ASP A 160 17.84 14.64 45.02
N LEU A 161 18.65 15.25 44.15
CA LEU A 161 19.78 16.11 44.53
C LEU A 161 19.32 17.28 45.40
N PHE A 162 18.21 17.94 45.03
CA PHE A 162 17.70 19.06 45.81
C PHE A 162 17.19 18.65 47.19
N SER A 163 16.60 17.46 47.31
CA SER A 163 16.14 16.96 48.62
C SER A 163 17.28 16.76 49.63
N LEU A 164 18.51 16.49 49.14
CA LEU A 164 19.69 16.32 50.00
C LEU A 164 20.10 17.59 50.76
N PHE A 165 19.75 18.78 50.27
CA PHE A 165 20.04 20.02 51.00
C PHE A 165 19.23 20.13 52.30
N GLY A 166 18.12 19.40 52.43
CA GLY A 166 17.32 19.32 53.65
C GLY A 166 17.83 18.30 54.68
N GLU A 167 18.79 17.43 54.33
CA GLU A 167 19.31 16.42 55.25
C GLU A 167 20.40 17.00 56.16
N THR A 168 20.07 17.04 57.45
CA THR A 168 20.95 17.52 58.53
C THR A 168 22.09 16.54 58.86
N ASN A 169 21.90 15.23 58.66
CA ASN A 169 22.92 14.22 58.95
C ASN A 169 23.93 14.13 57.80
N SER A 170 25.18 14.53 58.07
CA SER A 170 26.26 14.58 57.08
C SER A 170 26.62 13.22 56.46
N GLN A 171 26.57 12.13 57.24
CA GLN A 171 26.87 10.78 56.75
C GLN A 171 25.75 10.24 55.85
N LYS A 172 24.49 10.42 56.27
CA LYS A 172 23.33 10.03 55.45
C LYS A 172 23.28 10.82 54.14
N ARG A 173 23.51 12.13 54.21
CA ARG A 173 23.61 13.00 53.02
C ARG A 173 24.70 12.55 52.07
N GLY A 174 25.89 12.22 52.60
CA GLY A 174 27.01 11.74 51.79
C GLY A 174 26.71 10.42 51.08
N LYS A 175 26.06 9.45 51.75
CA LYS A 175 25.72 8.17 51.13
C LYS A 175 24.62 8.31 50.07
N ALA A 176 23.62 9.16 50.32
CA ALA A 176 22.57 9.43 49.36
C ALA A 176 23.08 10.21 48.13
N LEU A 177 24.04 11.14 48.32
CA LEU A 177 24.71 11.86 47.24
C LEU A 177 25.46 10.91 46.29
N GLU A 178 26.15 9.90 46.83
CA GLU A 178 26.82 8.86 46.03
C GLU A 178 25.83 8.16 45.07
N GLY A 179 24.62 7.83 45.56
CA GLY A 179 23.56 7.23 44.73
C GLY A 179 22.98 8.17 43.67
N VAL A 180 22.89 9.46 43.95
CA VAL A 180 22.46 10.48 42.96
C VAL A 180 23.52 10.66 41.87
N LEU A 181 24.80 10.78 42.25
CA LEU A 181 25.91 10.96 41.32
C LEU A 181 26.11 9.74 40.41
N ASN A 182 26.03 8.53 40.96
CA ASN A 182 26.15 7.31 40.16
C ASN A 182 25.05 7.23 39.07
N ARG A 183 23.80 7.59 39.39
CA ARG A 183 22.70 7.66 38.41
C ARG A 183 22.90 8.76 37.36
N LEU A 184 23.44 9.92 37.76
CA LEU A 184 23.74 11.02 36.84
C LEU A 184 24.84 10.64 35.85
N PHE A 185 25.90 10.00 36.34
CA PHE A 185 27.01 9.54 35.50
C PHE A 185 26.57 8.43 34.54
N ASP A 186 25.75 7.48 35.00
CA ASP A 186 25.16 6.42 34.16
C ASP A 186 24.38 7.01 32.96
N ILE A 187 23.49 7.98 33.19
CA ILE A 187 22.72 8.64 32.13
C ILE A 187 23.59 9.49 31.20
N SER A 188 24.72 9.99 31.70
CA SER A 188 25.67 10.81 30.94
C SER A 188 26.66 9.96 30.16
N GLY A 189 26.63 8.63 30.28
CA GLY A 189 27.60 7.73 29.67
C GLY A 189 28.99 7.81 30.31
N ILE A 190 29.09 8.36 31.53
CA ILE A 190 30.32 8.47 32.29
C ILE A 190 30.41 7.26 33.20
N LEU A 191 31.30 6.32 32.90
CA LEU A 191 31.43 5.06 33.64
C LEU A 191 32.33 5.25 34.86
N ASN A 192 31.79 5.84 35.93
CA ASN A 192 32.48 5.99 37.21
C ASN A 192 31.58 5.48 38.34
N ARG A 193 31.86 4.29 38.88
CA ARG A 193 31.27 3.84 40.16
C ARG A 193 32.01 4.56 41.27
N ILE A 194 31.37 5.53 41.92
CA ILE A 194 31.86 6.05 43.19
C ILE A 194 31.43 5.04 44.25
N THR A 195 32.34 4.18 44.69
CA THR A 195 32.20 3.34 45.89
C THR A 195 33.27 3.76 46.89
N ARG A 196 32.86 4.23 48.08
CA ARG A 196 33.77 4.46 49.21
C ARG A 196 34.04 3.13 49.93
N ASP A 197 35.24 2.59 49.77
CA ASP A 197 35.80 1.60 50.71
C ASP A 197 36.10 2.31 52.04
N TRP A 198 35.33 1.99 53.08
CA TRP A 198 35.46 2.56 54.42
C TRP A 198 36.47 1.80 55.32
N HIS A 199 37.33 0.93 54.77
CA HIS A 199 38.22 0.07 55.57
C HIS A 199 39.70 0.43 55.62
N THR A 200 40.15 1.57 55.05
CA THR A 200 41.57 1.94 55.00
C THR A 200 41.89 3.32 55.59
N TRP A 201 41.37 3.63 56.78
CA TRP A 201 41.77 4.86 57.53
C TRP A 201 42.24 4.62 58.97
N HIS A 202 42.62 3.39 59.35
CA HIS A 202 43.23 3.09 60.66
C HIS A 202 44.68 2.59 60.59
N ARG A 203 45.45 3.08 59.60
CA ARG A 203 46.90 2.87 59.61
C ARG A 203 47.61 4.02 58.91
N LEU A 204 47.83 5.11 59.65
CA LEU A 204 48.99 6.00 59.61
C LEU A 204 48.92 6.89 60.86
#